data_AF-A0A2M7S0Z6-F1
#
_entry.id   AF-A0A2M7S0Z6-F1
#
_cell.length_a   1.000
_cell.length_b   1.000
_cell.length_c   1.000
_cell.angle_alpha   90.00
_cell.angle_beta   90.00
_cell.angle_gamma   90.00
#
_symmetry.space_group_name_H-M   'P 1'
#
loop_
_entity.id
_entity.type
_entity.pdbx_description
1 polymer ?
#
loop_
_entity_poly.entity_id
_entity_poly.type
_entity_poly.pdbx_seq_one_letter_code
_entity_poly.pdbx_strand_id
1 'polypeptide(L)'
;PEIRPTGICTYEHLVKEFDHNKIVSTGIEIRGVKVKVSEIPIPVAYSPAFEGETVRKEQMFIQFGGKYSTAFELVVTRDLESLEDNKIEVVGPEIDDAKEGSAMPLGVLVEVAGRKMQKDFEPILERQIHTMLNEASGVFHMGQRDLCWLRISKIAKNKGFKIKHLGVILHARLHDVFSAIVDKVQVTIYTKQEDVDKYHTEAKKIYEERDARTAGMTDESTDTFYTCILCQTFAPSHVCIVKPERLGLCGAYSWLDCKAAYELNPRGANQPIKKGECLDTVRGEWSGVNDIVYQKSNKTIERFHGYSIMTFPETSCGCFECIIAMIPEANGFMVVNREYSGMTPCGMAFSTLAGTIGGGNQTPGFMGVGKLYLVSKKFISADGGLKRIVWMPKELKELLGDKLKKRCEEEGDTDLINKIADETITSDTVGLLEHLQKVNHPVLSMPPLM
;
A
#
# COMPACT_ATOMS: atom_id res chain seq x y z
N PRO A 1 8.73 34.91 -33.11
CA PRO A 1 9.21 34.87 -31.71
C PRO A 1 8.21 34.08 -30.84
N GLU A 2 8.70 33.28 -29.89
CA GLU A 2 7.87 32.80 -28.78
C GLU A 2 8.06 33.73 -27.59
N ILE A 3 7.02 33.88 -26.76
CA ILE A 3 7.04 34.63 -25.50
C ILE A 3 6.64 33.64 -24.41
N ARG A 4 7.64 33.00 -23.81
CA ARG A 4 7.52 32.04 -22.71
C ARG A 4 7.49 32.77 -21.35
N PRO A 5 7.11 32.11 -20.24
CA PRO A 5 6.97 32.76 -18.94
C PRO A 5 8.28 33.44 -18.50
N THR A 6 8.22 34.73 -18.21
CA THR A 6 9.37 35.54 -17.75
C THR A 6 9.40 35.74 -16.23
N GLY A 7 8.59 34.98 -15.49
CA GLY A 7 8.41 35.14 -14.04
C GLY A 7 7.34 36.16 -13.62
N ILE A 8 6.77 36.94 -14.56
CA ILE A 8 5.67 37.89 -14.29
C ILE A 8 4.28 37.24 -14.48
N CYS A 9 4.19 36.24 -15.36
CA CYS A 9 2.94 35.57 -15.68
C CYS A 9 3.09 34.05 -15.60
N THR A 10 2.01 33.36 -15.19
CA THR A 10 1.99 31.91 -14.92
C THR A 10 1.99 31.04 -16.19
N TYR A 11 1.65 31.61 -17.35
CA TYR A 11 1.41 30.88 -18.61
C TYR A 11 2.15 31.55 -19.79
N GLU A 12 2.44 30.76 -20.83
CA GLU A 12 3.06 31.23 -22.07
C GLU A 12 2.13 32.23 -22.80
N HIS A 13 2.70 33.29 -23.41
CA HIS A 13 1.91 34.35 -24.06
C HIS A 13 1.82 34.17 -25.57
N LEU A 14 2.88 33.63 -26.17
CA LEU A 14 2.96 33.38 -27.60
C LEU A 14 3.81 32.13 -27.83
N VAL A 15 3.21 31.11 -28.42
CA VAL A 15 3.83 29.79 -28.59
C VAL A 15 3.51 29.32 -30.00
N LYS A 16 4.43 28.59 -30.62
CA LYS A 16 4.24 28.08 -31.98
C LYS A 16 3.97 26.59 -31.92
N GLU A 17 2.84 26.17 -32.48
CA GLU A 17 2.56 24.76 -32.75
C GLU A 17 2.40 24.61 -34.26
N PHE A 18 3.24 23.76 -34.86
CA PHE A 18 3.23 23.52 -36.30
C PHE A 18 2.51 22.21 -36.65
N ASP A 19 2.42 21.27 -35.70
CA ASP A 19 1.62 20.06 -35.85
C ASP A 19 0.15 20.36 -35.54
N HIS A 20 -0.68 20.36 -36.59
CA HIS A 20 -2.09 20.68 -36.47
C HIS A 20 -2.84 19.73 -35.53
N ASN A 21 -2.35 18.49 -35.36
CA ASN A 21 -2.95 17.51 -34.44
C ASN A 21 -2.68 17.86 -32.97
N LYS A 22 -1.66 18.67 -32.69
CA LYS A 22 -1.26 19.08 -31.34
C LYS A 22 -1.78 20.47 -30.95
N ILE A 23 -2.37 21.24 -31.88
CA ILE A 23 -2.85 22.61 -31.60
C ILE A 23 -3.81 22.65 -30.40
N VAL A 24 -4.74 21.69 -30.31
CA VAL A 24 -5.73 21.65 -29.22
C VAL A 24 -5.07 21.31 -27.88
N SER A 25 -4.23 20.27 -27.82
CA SER A 25 -3.54 19.87 -26.59
C SER A 25 -2.57 20.96 -26.11
N THR A 26 -1.80 21.54 -27.03
CA THR A 26 -0.90 22.67 -26.76
C THR A 26 -1.68 23.88 -26.24
N GLY A 27 -2.84 24.20 -26.83
CA GLY A 27 -3.72 25.27 -26.35
C GLY A 27 -4.27 25.03 -24.93
N ILE A 28 -4.65 23.80 -24.60
CA ILE A 28 -5.12 23.40 -23.26
C ILE A 28 -3.99 23.56 -22.23
N GLU A 29 -2.78 23.09 -22.55
CA GLU A 29 -1.60 23.15 -21.68
C GLU A 29 -1.16 24.59 -21.38
N ILE A 30 -1.01 25.41 -22.44
CA ILE A 30 -0.58 26.80 -22.34
C ILE A 30 -1.58 27.62 -21.55
N ARG A 31 -2.88 27.40 -21.78
CA ARG A 31 -3.91 28.17 -21.08
C ARG A 31 -4.20 27.65 -19.67
N GLY A 32 -3.66 26.47 -19.32
CA GLY A 32 -3.95 25.79 -18.05
C GLY A 32 -5.41 25.33 -17.95
N VAL A 33 -6.06 25.06 -19.08
CA VAL A 33 -7.44 24.58 -19.12
C VAL A 33 -7.48 23.17 -18.55
N LYS A 34 -8.41 22.91 -17.62
CA LYS A 34 -8.60 21.60 -17.01
C LYS A 34 -9.84 20.95 -17.62
N VAL A 35 -9.64 20.02 -18.53
CA VAL A 35 -10.71 19.27 -19.20
C VAL A 35 -11.15 18.14 -18.29
N LYS A 36 -12.45 18.09 -17.98
CA LYS A 36 -13.04 16.93 -17.28
C LYS A 36 -13.39 15.86 -18.31
N VAL A 37 -12.80 14.67 -18.15
CA VAL A 37 -13.14 13.49 -18.96
C VAL A 37 -14.49 12.97 -18.47
N SER A 38 -15.55 13.12 -19.26
CA SER A 38 -16.91 12.68 -18.90
C SER A 38 -17.08 11.16 -18.95
N GLU A 39 -16.30 10.48 -19.79
CA GLU A 39 -16.36 9.03 -19.98
C GLU A 39 -14.95 8.50 -20.31
N ILE A 40 -14.53 7.44 -19.63
CA ILE A 40 -13.23 6.81 -19.84
C ILE A 40 -13.38 5.82 -21.01
N PRO A 41 -12.56 5.90 -22.07
CA PRO A 41 -12.74 5.10 -23.28
C PRO A 41 -12.24 3.65 -23.07
N ILE A 42 -13.00 2.88 -22.31
CA ILE A 42 -12.77 1.46 -22.03
C ILE A 42 -14.04 0.64 -22.31
N PRO A 43 -13.93 -0.67 -22.62
CA PRO A 43 -15.07 -1.49 -23.04
C PRO A 43 -15.88 -2.10 -21.88
N VAL A 44 -15.61 -1.67 -20.65
CA VAL A 44 -16.31 -2.14 -19.44
C VAL A 44 -16.86 -0.94 -18.67
N ALA A 45 -17.85 -1.19 -17.80
CA ALA A 45 -18.38 -0.14 -16.95
C ALA A 45 -17.30 0.32 -15.95
N TYR A 46 -17.26 1.63 -15.69
CA TYR A 46 -16.34 2.26 -14.76
C TYR A 46 -17.13 3.03 -13.70
N SER A 47 -16.99 2.68 -12.42
CA SER A 47 -17.70 3.30 -11.31
C SER A 47 -17.08 2.92 -9.96
N PRO A 48 -17.11 3.82 -8.95
CA PRO A 48 -16.82 3.48 -7.55
C PRO A 48 -17.56 2.25 -7.02
N ALA A 49 -18.74 1.94 -7.58
CA ALA A 49 -19.53 0.77 -7.19
C ALA A 49 -18.83 -0.58 -7.47
N PHE A 50 -17.85 -0.61 -8.38
CA PHE A 50 -17.11 -1.83 -8.70
C PHE A 50 -15.85 -2.03 -7.86
N GLU A 51 -15.42 -1.04 -7.04
CA GLU A 51 -14.14 -1.10 -6.31
C GLU A 51 -14.01 -2.36 -5.43
N GLY A 52 -15.13 -2.82 -4.86
CA GLY A 52 -15.17 -4.04 -4.02
C GLY A 52 -15.34 -5.35 -4.79
N GLU A 53 -15.40 -5.34 -6.13
CA GLU A 53 -15.55 -6.55 -6.94
C GLU A 53 -14.33 -7.46 -6.79
N THR A 54 -14.56 -8.76 -6.57
CA THR A 54 -13.47 -9.74 -6.51
C THR A 54 -13.49 -10.63 -7.74
N VAL A 55 -12.33 -10.80 -8.38
CA VAL A 55 -12.17 -11.75 -9.49
C VAL A 55 -11.60 -13.06 -8.94
N ARG A 56 -12.45 -14.07 -8.78
CA ARG A 56 -12.05 -15.38 -8.28
C ARG A 56 -11.35 -16.20 -9.37
N LYS A 57 -10.67 -17.29 -8.98
CA LYS A 57 -9.83 -18.10 -9.90
C LYS A 57 -10.62 -18.63 -11.09
N GLU A 58 -11.87 -19.04 -10.86
CA GLU A 58 -12.78 -19.57 -11.87
C GLU A 58 -13.28 -18.50 -12.87
N GLN A 59 -13.32 -17.23 -12.46
CA GLN A 59 -13.75 -16.08 -13.28
C GLN A 59 -12.58 -15.41 -14.01
N MET A 60 -11.36 -15.64 -13.55
CA MET A 60 -10.14 -15.01 -14.03
C MET A 60 -9.76 -15.49 -15.44
N PHE A 61 -9.42 -14.55 -16.31
CA PHE A 61 -8.77 -14.83 -17.60
C PHE A 61 -7.25 -14.78 -17.47
N ILE A 62 -6.72 -13.74 -16.81
CA ILE A 62 -5.28 -13.55 -16.59
C ILE A 62 -5.04 -12.94 -15.21
N GLN A 63 -3.87 -13.21 -14.63
CA GLN A 63 -3.38 -12.56 -13.43
C GLN A 63 -1.92 -12.12 -13.54
N PHE A 64 -1.55 -11.11 -12.76
CA PHE A 64 -0.22 -10.55 -12.69
C PHE A 64 0.16 -10.30 -11.24
N GLY A 65 1.43 -10.45 -10.88
CA GLY A 65 1.89 -10.21 -9.52
C GLY A 65 1.46 -11.26 -8.50
N GLY A 66 1.43 -10.86 -7.23
CA GLY A 66 1.29 -11.78 -6.10
C GLY A 66 2.38 -12.87 -6.13
N LYS A 67 2.03 -14.09 -5.71
CA LYS A 67 2.96 -15.23 -5.74
C LYS A 67 3.15 -15.87 -7.13
N TYR A 68 2.51 -15.34 -8.18
CA TYR A 68 2.37 -16.02 -9.46
C TYR A 68 3.33 -15.51 -10.55
N SER A 69 3.84 -14.29 -10.40
CA SER A 69 4.71 -13.61 -11.38
C SER A 69 5.28 -12.33 -10.75
N THR A 70 6.38 -11.81 -11.29
CA THR A 70 6.90 -10.49 -10.91
C THR A 70 5.91 -9.40 -11.34
N ALA A 71 5.56 -8.47 -10.45
CA ALA A 71 4.86 -7.26 -10.84
C ALA A 71 5.28 -6.05 -10.03
N PHE A 72 5.17 -4.86 -10.62
CA PHE A 72 5.32 -3.60 -9.92
C PHE A 72 4.43 -2.50 -10.50
N GLU A 73 4.10 -1.52 -9.68
CA GLU A 73 3.49 -0.25 -10.09
C GLU A 73 4.26 0.92 -9.51
N LEU A 74 4.63 1.89 -10.35
CA LEU A 74 5.50 2.99 -9.96
C LEU A 74 5.00 4.30 -10.58
N VAL A 75 4.81 5.32 -9.75
CA VAL A 75 4.64 6.71 -10.21
C VAL A 75 5.97 7.44 -10.07
N VAL A 76 6.40 8.14 -11.11
CA VAL A 76 7.59 9.02 -11.06
C VAL A 76 7.29 10.39 -11.65
N THR A 77 7.85 11.42 -11.03
CA THR A 77 7.81 12.79 -11.56
C THR A 77 8.87 12.97 -12.63
N ARG A 78 8.51 13.60 -13.74
CA ARG A 78 9.40 14.00 -14.84
C ARG A 78 9.25 15.47 -15.18
N ASP A 79 10.18 15.99 -15.98
CA ASP A 79 10.10 17.34 -16.51
C ASP A 79 9.02 17.46 -17.58
N LEU A 80 8.29 18.57 -17.59
CA LEU A 80 7.18 18.84 -18.53
C LEU A 80 7.55 18.66 -20.01
N GLU A 81 8.81 18.95 -20.37
CA GLU A 81 9.32 18.86 -21.74
C GLU A 81 9.68 17.42 -22.14
N SER A 82 9.90 16.53 -21.16
CA SER A 82 10.27 15.13 -21.40
C SER A 82 9.08 14.19 -21.59
N LEU A 83 7.86 14.66 -21.28
CA LEU A 83 6.64 13.85 -21.36
C LEU A 83 5.72 14.28 -22.50
N GLU A 84 5.15 13.28 -23.16
CA GLU A 84 4.03 13.42 -24.08
C GLU A 84 2.74 13.01 -23.36
N ASP A 85 1.81 13.96 -23.17
CA ASP A 85 0.54 13.65 -22.52
C ASP A 85 -0.29 12.67 -23.36
N ASN A 86 -1.05 11.80 -22.70
CA ASN A 86 -1.88 10.76 -23.33
C ASN A 86 -1.08 9.73 -24.15
N LYS A 87 0.23 9.61 -23.91
CA LYS A 87 1.03 8.52 -24.45
C LYS A 87 0.87 7.27 -23.58
N ILE A 88 0.18 6.28 -24.13
CA ILE A 88 -0.06 4.98 -23.47
C ILE A 88 0.51 3.86 -24.35
N GLU A 89 1.51 3.17 -23.82
CA GLU A 89 2.25 2.12 -24.53
C GLU A 89 2.23 0.80 -23.76
N VAL A 90 2.09 -0.32 -24.48
CA VAL A 90 2.26 -1.67 -23.94
C VAL A 90 3.47 -2.29 -24.63
N VAL A 91 4.53 -2.54 -23.86
CA VAL A 91 5.78 -3.14 -24.33
C VAL A 91 5.78 -4.62 -23.95
N GLY A 92 5.31 -5.44 -24.89
CA GLY A 92 5.21 -6.89 -24.71
C GLY A 92 3.90 -7.49 -25.20
N PRO A 93 3.63 -8.75 -24.87
CA PRO A 93 2.39 -9.42 -25.22
C PRO A 93 1.18 -8.70 -24.61
N GLU A 94 0.09 -8.65 -25.36
CA GLU A 94 -1.19 -8.11 -24.91
C GLU A 94 -2.08 -9.25 -24.37
N ILE A 95 -3.22 -8.94 -23.78
CA ILE A 95 -4.15 -9.94 -23.22
C ILE A 95 -4.58 -10.99 -24.23
N ASP A 96 -4.66 -10.64 -25.52
CA ASP A 96 -5.10 -11.54 -26.59
C ASP A 96 -4.04 -12.62 -26.91
N ASP A 97 -2.79 -12.38 -26.53
CA ASP A 97 -1.67 -13.34 -26.68
C ASP A 97 -1.59 -14.32 -25.50
N ALA A 98 -2.33 -14.06 -24.42
CA ALA A 98 -2.30 -14.87 -23.21
C ALA A 98 -3.23 -16.08 -23.28
N LYS A 99 -2.83 -17.16 -22.61
CA LYS A 99 -3.70 -18.31 -22.39
C LYS A 99 -4.65 -18.02 -21.23
N GLU A 100 -5.91 -18.45 -21.35
CA GLU A 100 -6.87 -18.35 -20.25
C GLU A 100 -6.33 -19.07 -19.00
N GLY A 101 -6.47 -18.41 -17.84
CA GLY A 101 -6.02 -18.90 -16.54
C GLY A 101 -4.52 -18.73 -16.30
N SER A 102 -3.75 -18.15 -17.24
CA SER A 102 -2.31 -17.97 -17.10
C SER A 102 -1.92 -16.78 -16.21
N ALA A 103 -0.64 -16.71 -15.87
CA ALA A 103 -0.01 -15.59 -15.20
C ALA A 103 1.05 -14.95 -16.11
N MET A 104 1.18 -13.63 -16.06
CA MET A 104 2.19 -12.86 -16.81
C MET A 104 2.86 -11.83 -15.90
N PRO A 105 4.12 -11.45 -16.18
CA PRO A 105 4.76 -10.35 -15.47
C PRO A 105 4.12 -9.01 -15.87
N LEU A 106 4.15 -8.04 -14.96
CA LEU A 106 3.55 -6.71 -15.18
C LEU A 106 4.38 -5.59 -14.56
N GLY A 107 4.81 -4.62 -15.36
CA GLY A 107 5.38 -3.37 -14.86
C GLY A 107 4.51 -2.20 -15.28
N VAL A 108 3.88 -1.50 -14.34
CA VAL A 108 3.10 -0.29 -14.62
C VAL A 108 3.93 0.93 -14.24
N LEU A 109 4.54 1.57 -15.24
CA LEU A 109 5.28 2.82 -15.05
C LEU A 109 4.39 4.00 -15.45
N VAL A 110 4.05 4.83 -14.46
CA VAL A 110 3.28 6.05 -14.65
C VAL A 110 4.22 7.25 -14.47
N GLU A 111 4.42 7.99 -15.54
CA GLU A 111 5.25 9.19 -15.52
C GLU A 111 4.33 10.41 -15.53
N VAL A 112 4.50 11.28 -14.54
CA VAL A 112 3.67 12.48 -14.37
C VAL A 112 4.52 13.73 -14.39
N ALA A 113 3.98 14.80 -14.94
CA ALA A 113 4.59 16.12 -14.86
C ALA A 113 3.52 17.18 -14.56
N GLY A 114 3.90 18.21 -13.83
CA GLY A 114 3.04 19.36 -13.61
C GLY A 114 3.74 20.46 -12.83
N ARG A 115 3.32 21.71 -13.04
CA ARG A 115 3.97 22.90 -12.46
C ARG A 115 3.98 22.89 -10.91
N LYS A 116 3.03 22.17 -10.30
CA LYS A 116 2.91 22.01 -8.84
C LYS A 116 3.24 20.59 -8.39
N MET A 117 3.67 19.70 -9.28
CA MET A 117 4.04 18.33 -8.92
C MET A 117 5.35 18.34 -8.12
N GLN A 118 5.43 17.48 -7.11
CA GLN A 118 6.61 17.30 -6.27
C GLN A 118 6.83 15.80 -6.05
N LYS A 119 8.09 15.40 -5.82
CA LYS A 119 8.43 14.00 -5.51
C LYS A 119 7.65 13.44 -4.32
N ASP A 120 7.30 14.29 -3.35
CA ASP A 120 6.52 13.92 -2.17
C ASP A 120 5.07 13.53 -2.50
N PHE A 121 4.57 13.88 -3.68
CA PHE A 121 3.23 13.49 -4.12
C PHE A 121 3.21 12.15 -4.86
N GLU A 122 4.35 11.62 -5.28
CA GLU A 122 4.39 10.35 -6.04
C GLU A 122 3.71 9.19 -5.29
N PRO A 123 3.96 8.94 -3.99
CA PRO A 123 3.30 7.83 -3.28
C PRO A 123 1.78 8.01 -3.15
N ILE A 124 1.30 9.26 -3.13
CA ILE A 124 -0.13 9.57 -3.06
C ILE A 124 -0.82 9.18 -4.36
N LEU A 125 -0.22 9.54 -5.50
CA LEU A 125 -0.71 9.17 -6.82
C LEU A 125 -0.61 7.66 -7.03
N GLU A 126 0.51 7.06 -6.63
CA GLU A 126 0.77 5.62 -6.76
C GLU A 126 -0.27 4.80 -5.99
N ARG A 127 -0.64 5.22 -4.78
CA ARG A 127 -1.69 4.52 -4.03
C ARG A 127 -3.06 4.57 -4.72
N GLN A 128 -3.35 5.62 -5.48
CA GLN A 128 -4.62 5.70 -6.20
C GLN A 128 -4.71 4.73 -7.38
N ILE A 129 -3.59 4.17 -7.87
CA ILE A 129 -3.63 3.09 -8.89
C ILE A 129 -4.56 1.97 -8.43
N HIS A 130 -4.52 1.63 -7.13
CA HIS A 130 -5.43 0.64 -6.56
C HIS A 130 -6.90 0.98 -6.74
N THR A 131 -7.35 2.16 -6.30
CA THR A 131 -8.75 2.55 -6.44
C THR A 131 -9.14 2.70 -7.91
N MET A 132 -8.31 3.40 -8.69
CA MET A 132 -8.58 3.67 -10.10
C MET A 132 -8.76 2.39 -10.92
N LEU A 133 -7.93 1.36 -10.70
CA LEU A 133 -8.06 0.10 -11.44
C LEU A 133 -9.22 -0.77 -10.96
N ASN A 134 -9.56 -0.75 -9.66
CA ASN A 134 -10.70 -1.53 -9.13
C ASN A 134 -12.06 -0.92 -9.49
N GLU A 135 -12.14 0.36 -9.86
CA GLU A 135 -13.38 0.97 -10.33
C GLU A 135 -13.82 0.47 -11.73
N ALA A 136 -12.97 -0.27 -12.44
CA ALA A 136 -13.33 -0.93 -13.69
C ALA A 136 -13.93 -2.33 -13.44
N SER A 137 -15.18 -2.55 -13.87
CA SER A 137 -15.86 -3.83 -13.66
C SER A 137 -15.11 -5.00 -14.29
N GLY A 138 -14.96 -6.08 -13.52
CA GLY A 138 -14.23 -7.28 -13.92
C GLY A 138 -12.71 -7.15 -13.89
N VAL A 139 -12.16 -6.08 -13.29
CA VAL A 139 -10.75 -5.90 -12.95
C VAL A 139 -10.61 -5.91 -11.43
N PHE A 140 -9.60 -6.58 -10.92
CA PHE A 140 -9.27 -6.60 -9.50
C PHE A 140 -7.81 -6.25 -9.32
N HIS A 141 -7.51 -5.34 -8.39
CA HIS A 141 -6.16 -4.95 -8.00
C HIS A 141 -6.02 -4.98 -6.47
N MET A 142 -4.92 -5.52 -5.97
CA MET A 142 -4.61 -5.58 -4.55
C MET A 142 -3.12 -5.39 -4.34
N GLY A 143 -2.73 -4.96 -3.14
CA GLY A 143 -1.33 -4.67 -2.83
C GLY A 143 -0.94 -3.27 -3.28
N GLN A 144 0.36 -3.11 -3.51
CA GLN A 144 1.02 -1.84 -3.78
C GLN A 144 2.46 -2.09 -4.27
N ARG A 145 3.10 -1.08 -4.87
CA ARG A 145 4.53 -1.11 -5.23
C ARG A 145 4.87 -2.40 -6.01
N ASP A 146 5.88 -3.17 -5.58
CA ASP A 146 6.30 -4.45 -6.14
C ASP A 146 5.61 -5.68 -5.52
N LEU A 147 4.57 -5.46 -4.72
CA LEU A 147 3.74 -6.50 -4.10
C LEU A 147 2.31 -6.46 -4.66
N CYS A 148 2.11 -5.76 -5.77
CA CYS A 148 0.81 -5.65 -6.42
C CYS A 148 0.37 -7.00 -6.99
N TRP A 149 -0.95 -7.19 -7.04
CA TRP A 149 -1.60 -8.37 -7.58
C TRP A 149 -2.85 -7.95 -8.33
N LEU A 150 -2.87 -8.21 -9.64
CA LEU A 150 -3.93 -7.81 -10.54
C LEU A 150 -4.58 -9.02 -11.21
N ARG A 151 -5.89 -8.97 -11.41
CA ARG A 151 -6.66 -9.94 -12.19
C ARG A 151 -7.58 -9.24 -13.18
N ILE A 152 -7.72 -9.84 -14.36
CA ILE A 152 -8.73 -9.46 -15.35
C ILE A 152 -9.64 -10.66 -15.58
N SER A 153 -10.95 -10.45 -15.48
CA SER A 153 -11.96 -11.49 -15.64
C SER A 153 -12.17 -11.89 -17.12
N LYS A 154 -12.70 -13.09 -17.33
CA LYS A 154 -13.16 -13.56 -18.66
C LYS A 154 -14.23 -12.65 -19.25
N ILE A 155 -15.11 -12.11 -18.42
CA ILE A 155 -16.18 -11.19 -18.83
C ILE A 155 -15.57 -9.89 -19.38
N ALA A 156 -14.62 -9.28 -18.67
CA ALA A 156 -13.95 -8.06 -19.11
C ALA A 156 -13.21 -8.31 -20.44
N LYS A 157 -12.43 -9.40 -20.55
CA LYS A 157 -11.75 -9.79 -21.78
C LYS A 157 -12.72 -9.97 -22.96
N ASN A 158 -13.84 -10.66 -22.74
CA ASN A 158 -14.84 -10.92 -23.80
C ASN A 158 -15.54 -9.64 -24.27
N LYS A 159 -15.64 -8.61 -23.43
CA LYS A 159 -16.10 -7.27 -23.83
C LYS A 159 -15.05 -6.48 -24.62
N GLY A 160 -13.81 -6.96 -24.67
CA GLY A 160 -12.70 -6.32 -25.38
C GLY A 160 -11.71 -5.60 -24.47
N PHE A 161 -11.78 -5.78 -23.15
CA PHE A 161 -10.80 -5.19 -22.23
C PHE A 161 -9.40 -5.75 -22.52
N LYS A 162 -8.38 -4.90 -22.36
CA LYS A 162 -6.96 -5.11 -22.75
C LYS A 162 -6.07 -4.51 -21.68
N ILE A 163 -4.83 -4.96 -21.60
CA ILE A 163 -3.80 -4.41 -20.70
C ILE A 163 -3.61 -2.92 -20.97
N LYS A 164 -3.62 -2.49 -22.24
CA LYS A 164 -3.58 -1.05 -22.60
C LYS A 164 -4.64 -0.21 -21.86
N HIS A 165 -5.83 -0.77 -21.60
CA HIS A 165 -6.90 -0.03 -20.93
C HIS A 165 -6.59 0.30 -19.46
N LEU A 166 -5.66 -0.41 -18.82
CA LEU A 166 -5.13 -0.01 -17.51
C LEU A 166 -4.49 1.38 -17.61
N GLY A 167 -3.68 1.62 -18.63
CA GLY A 167 -3.06 2.93 -18.86
C GLY A 167 -4.06 4.03 -19.24
N VAL A 168 -5.13 3.67 -19.96
CA VAL A 168 -6.24 4.60 -20.29
C VAL A 168 -6.94 5.06 -19.01
N ILE A 169 -7.24 4.14 -18.10
CA ILE A 169 -7.82 4.45 -16.80
C ILE A 169 -6.89 5.36 -16.01
N LEU A 170 -5.62 4.99 -15.87
CA LEU A 170 -4.66 5.75 -15.07
C LEU A 170 -4.45 7.17 -15.62
N HIS A 171 -4.29 7.33 -16.93
CA HIS A 171 -4.22 8.65 -17.57
C HIS A 171 -5.45 9.51 -17.23
N ALA A 172 -6.66 9.00 -17.52
CA ALA A 172 -7.88 9.76 -17.35
C ALA A 172 -8.15 10.12 -15.88
N ARG A 173 -7.94 9.18 -14.95
CA ARG A 173 -8.24 9.39 -13.53
C ARG A 173 -7.20 10.26 -12.83
N LEU A 174 -5.92 10.13 -13.17
CA LEU A 174 -4.90 11.01 -12.59
C LEU A 174 -5.15 12.47 -13.00
N HIS A 175 -5.54 12.71 -14.26
CA HIS A 175 -5.96 14.04 -14.70
C HIS A 175 -7.21 14.55 -13.96
N ASP A 176 -8.25 13.73 -13.82
CA ASP A 176 -9.49 14.16 -13.16
C ASP A 176 -9.30 14.44 -11.66
N VAL A 177 -8.70 13.48 -10.95
CA VAL A 177 -8.55 13.53 -9.49
C VAL A 177 -7.46 14.51 -9.05
N PHE A 178 -6.36 14.60 -9.81
CA PHE A 178 -5.19 15.39 -9.46
C PHE A 178 -4.92 16.55 -10.41
N SER A 179 -5.95 17.05 -11.10
CA SER A 179 -5.89 18.19 -12.03
C SER A 179 -5.15 19.43 -11.50
N ALA A 180 -5.10 19.62 -10.18
CA ALA A 180 -4.39 20.74 -9.57
C ALA A 180 -2.85 20.62 -9.60
N ILE A 181 -2.31 19.41 -9.72
CA ILE A 181 -0.87 19.14 -9.65
C ILE A 181 -0.33 18.35 -10.85
N VAL A 182 -1.19 17.61 -11.55
CA VAL A 182 -0.84 16.85 -12.76
C VAL A 182 -1.27 17.66 -13.99
N ASP A 183 -0.32 17.90 -14.88
CA ASP A 183 -0.53 18.56 -16.19
C ASP A 183 -0.31 17.59 -17.36
N LYS A 184 0.56 16.58 -17.23
CA LYS A 184 0.78 15.50 -18.22
C LYS A 184 0.90 14.15 -17.54
N VAL A 185 0.37 13.12 -18.19
CA VAL A 185 0.51 11.72 -17.78
C VAL A 185 0.90 10.88 -19.00
N GLN A 186 1.96 10.09 -18.83
CA GLN A 186 2.40 9.05 -19.75
C GLN A 186 2.38 7.71 -19.00
N VAL A 187 1.88 6.65 -19.63
CA VAL A 187 1.84 5.32 -19.01
C VAL A 187 2.51 4.31 -19.92
N THR A 188 3.52 3.62 -19.40
CA THR A 188 4.17 2.50 -20.08
C THR A 188 3.91 1.23 -19.29
N ILE A 189 3.36 0.21 -19.95
CA ILE A 189 3.06 -1.08 -19.35
C ILE A 189 3.97 -2.14 -19.95
N TYR A 190 4.80 -2.77 -19.12
CA TYR A 190 5.71 -3.83 -19.51
C TYR A 190 5.08 -5.20 -19.22
N THR A 191 5.11 -6.10 -20.19
CA THR A 191 4.57 -7.47 -20.05
C THR A 191 5.56 -8.55 -20.49
N LYS A 192 6.79 -8.17 -20.84
CA LYS A 192 7.93 -9.10 -21.03
C LYS A 192 8.72 -9.22 -19.74
N GLN A 193 9.13 -10.44 -19.39
CA GLN A 193 9.86 -10.72 -18.16
C GLN A 193 11.15 -9.90 -18.03
N GLU A 194 11.97 -9.85 -19.09
CA GLU A 194 13.24 -9.12 -19.09
C GLU A 194 13.07 -7.61 -18.82
N ASP A 195 12.06 -6.99 -19.44
CA ASP A 195 11.74 -5.58 -19.23
C ASP A 195 11.20 -5.34 -17.82
N VAL A 196 10.31 -6.22 -17.33
CA VAL A 196 9.75 -6.12 -15.98
C VAL A 196 10.84 -6.25 -14.93
N ASP A 197 11.76 -7.22 -15.03
CA ASP A 197 12.84 -7.41 -14.06
C ASP A 197 13.83 -6.24 -14.03
N LYS A 198 14.12 -5.65 -15.20
CA LYS A 198 14.95 -4.46 -15.32
C LYS A 198 14.32 -3.28 -14.56
N TYR A 199 13.09 -2.91 -14.89
CA TYR A 199 12.45 -1.74 -14.29
C TYR A 199 12.00 -1.98 -12.84
N HIS A 200 11.71 -3.22 -12.46
CA HIS A 200 11.48 -3.61 -11.08
C HIS A 200 12.70 -3.31 -10.19
N THR A 201 13.92 -3.56 -10.70
CA THR A 201 15.15 -3.22 -9.99
C THR A 201 15.32 -1.71 -9.80
N GLU A 202 14.89 -0.91 -10.78
CA GLU A 202 14.89 0.56 -10.65
C GLU A 202 13.82 1.05 -9.67
N ALA A 203 12.61 0.48 -9.74
CA ALA A 203 11.50 0.79 -8.85
C ALA A 203 11.85 0.52 -7.39
N LYS A 204 12.51 -0.60 -7.08
CA LYS A 204 12.98 -0.93 -5.73
C LYS A 204 13.86 0.13 -5.11
N LYS A 205 14.79 0.71 -5.87
CA LYS A 205 15.65 1.80 -5.38
C LYS A 205 14.84 3.03 -4.97
N ILE A 206 13.80 3.35 -5.75
CA ILE A 206 12.91 4.47 -5.44
C ILE A 206 12.06 4.18 -4.20
N TYR A 207 11.55 2.95 -4.05
CA TYR A 207 10.83 2.55 -2.83
C TYR A 207 11.73 2.65 -1.58
N GLU A 208 12.98 2.19 -1.68
CA GLU A 208 13.96 2.29 -0.61
C GLU A 208 14.28 3.75 -0.24
N GLU A 209 14.46 4.63 -1.25
CA GLU A 209 14.64 6.07 -1.03
C GLU A 209 13.42 6.66 -0.29
N ARG A 210 12.21 6.31 -0.73
CA ARG A 210 10.96 6.80 -0.10
C ARG A 210 10.87 6.36 1.35
N ASP A 211 11.17 5.09 1.64
CA ASP A 211 11.15 4.54 3.00
C ASP A 211 12.24 5.16 3.89
N ALA A 212 13.40 5.53 3.33
CA ALA A 212 14.48 6.17 4.09
C ALA A 212 14.12 7.57 4.60
N ARG A 213 13.22 8.29 3.91
CA ARG A 213 12.79 9.65 4.31
C ARG A 213 12.03 9.69 5.64
N THR A 214 11.33 8.60 5.98
CA THR A 214 10.55 8.51 7.22
C THR A 214 11.37 7.95 8.40
N ALA A 215 12.51 7.32 8.12
CA ALA A 215 13.32 6.61 9.13
C ALA A 215 13.89 7.51 10.25
N GLY A 216 13.97 8.82 10.05
CA GLY A 216 14.44 9.78 11.07
C GLY A 216 13.36 10.33 12.01
N MET A 217 12.08 10.05 11.74
CA MET A 217 10.97 10.58 12.52
C MET A 217 10.51 9.57 13.57
N THR A 218 10.29 10.03 14.80
CA THR A 218 9.70 9.22 15.88
C THR A 218 8.29 9.66 16.21
N ASP A 219 7.50 8.78 16.82
CA ASP A 219 6.17 9.14 17.29
C ASP A 219 6.24 10.30 18.30
N GLU A 220 7.29 10.38 19.13
CA GLU A 220 7.50 11.50 20.08
C GLU A 220 7.89 12.82 19.41
N SER A 221 8.50 12.78 18.21
CA SER A 221 8.99 13.98 17.52
C SER A 221 7.89 14.89 16.94
N THR A 222 6.63 14.44 16.98
CA THR A 222 5.46 15.16 16.46
C THR A 222 4.29 15.12 17.43
N ASP A 223 3.50 16.19 17.46
CA ASP A 223 2.23 16.28 18.19
C ASP A 223 1.01 15.86 17.34
N THR A 224 1.27 15.55 16.06
CA THR A 224 0.26 15.35 15.03
C THR A 224 0.41 13.97 14.40
N PHE A 225 -0.67 13.19 14.42
CA PHE A 225 -0.83 11.96 13.63
C PHE A 225 -1.83 12.21 12.50
N TYR A 226 -2.06 11.21 11.64
CA TYR A 226 -3.04 11.32 10.57
C TYR A 226 -4.01 10.14 10.58
N THR A 227 -5.27 10.41 10.27
CA THR A 227 -6.19 9.34 9.88
C THR A 227 -5.91 8.92 8.45
N CYS A 228 -6.35 7.72 8.09
CA CYS A 228 -6.68 7.36 6.72
C CYS A 228 -7.98 6.56 6.73
N ILE A 229 -8.99 7.06 6.00
CA ILE A 229 -10.31 6.41 5.87
C ILE A 229 -10.60 5.92 4.44
N LEU A 230 -9.57 5.80 3.58
CA LEU A 230 -9.76 5.36 2.18
C LEU A 230 -10.47 4.01 2.09
N CYS A 231 -10.16 3.07 2.98
CA CYS A 231 -10.74 1.74 2.96
C CYS A 231 -12.16 1.64 3.55
N GLN A 232 -12.79 2.75 3.93
CA GLN A 232 -14.19 2.73 4.40
C GLN A 232 -15.20 2.37 3.30
N THR A 233 -14.77 2.34 2.03
CA THR A 233 -15.59 1.84 0.92
C THR A 233 -15.97 0.36 1.09
N PHE A 234 -15.15 -0.43 1.78
CA PHE A 234 -15.44 -1.85 2.08
C PHE A 234 -15.29 -2.23 3.56
N ALA A 235 -14.76 -1.36 4.42
CA ALA A 235 -14.68 -1.55 5.87
C ALA A 235 -15.19 -0.30 6.61
N PRO A 236 -16.52 -0.09 6.74
CA PRO A 236 -17.09 1.22 7.10
C PRO A 236 -16.69 1.78 8.47
N SER A 237 -16.38 0.93 9.45
CA SER A 237 -15.94 1.35 10.79
C SER A 237 -14.41 1.43 10.91
N HIS A 238 -13.66 1.05 9.89
CA HIS A 238 -12.20 1.06 9.96
C HIS A 238 -11.64 2.48 9.86
N VAL A 239 -10.63 2.76 10.70
CA VAL A 239 -9.87 4.02 10.67
C VAL A 239 -8.41 3.65 10.87
N CYS A 240 -7.56 3.93 9.88
CA CYS A 240 -6.12 3.83 10.06
C CYS A 240 -5.61 5.05 10.82
N ILE A 241 -4.75 4.85 11.83
CA ILE A 241 -4.01 5.91 12.54
C ILE A 241 -2.54 5.80 12.15
N VAL A 242 -2.13 6.64 11.19
CA VAL A 242 -0.80 6.65 10.62
C VAL A 242 0.11 7.57 11.43
N LYS A 243 1.25 7.01 11.86
CA LYS A 243 2.24 7.64 12.74
C LYS A 243 3.64 7.50 12.13
N PRO A 244 4.62 8.31 12.52
CA PRO A 244 5.99 8.16 12.03
C PRO A 244 6.53 6.73 12.13
N GLU A 245 6.30 6.05 13.26
CA GLU A 245 6.80 4.70 13.52
C GLU A 245 5.74 3.61 13.28
N ARG A 246 4.59 3.96 12.69
CA ARG A 246 3.54 3.01 12.28
C ARG A 246 2.86 3.52 11.02
N LEU A 247 3.35 3.03 9.88
CA LEU A 247 2.71 3.22 8.57
C LEU A 247 1.32 2.57 8.53
N GLY A 248 0.50 2.98 7.57
CA GLY A 248 -0.78 2.35 7.30
C GLY A 248 -0.60 0.87 6.99
N LEU A 249 -1.54 0.03 7.44
CA LEU A 249 -1.43 -1.44 7.33
C LEU A 249 -1.29 -1.95 5.89
N CYS A 250 -1.69 -1.16 4.88
CA CYS A 250 -1.48 -1.48 3.47
C CYS A 250 -0.01 -1.43 3.03
N GLY A 251 0.87 -0.85 3.86
CA GLY A 251 2.27 -0.59 3.57
C GLY A 251 2.55 0.61 2.67
N ALA A 252 1.52 1.29 2.15
CA ALA A 252 1.66 2.30 1.10
C ALA A 252 1.74 3.73 1.59
N TYR A 253 1.06 4.02 2.70
CA TYR A 253 0.99 5.36 3.26
C TYR A 253 1.79 5.42 4.54
N SER A 254 2.85 6.21 4.49
CA SER A 254 3.56 6.71 5.65
C SER A 254 2.90 7.96 6.22
N TRP A 255 3.44 8.44 7.35
CA TRP A 255 3.02 9.71 7.94
C TRP A 255 3.23 10.90 7.00
N LEU A 256 4.35 10.93 6.27
CA LEU A 256 4.65 12.00 5.30
C LEU A 256 3.65 11.98 4.13
N ASP A 257 3.28 10.79 3.66
CA ASP A 257 2.29 10.66 2.58
C ASP A 257 0.92 11.16 3.02
N CYS A 258 0.51 10.86 4.27
CA CYS A 258 -0.76 11.36 4.81
C CYS A 258 -0.75 12.89 4.98
N LYS A 259 0.37 13.46 5.41
CA LYS A 259 0.55 14.91 5.50
C LYS A 259 0.42 15.56 4.12
N ALA A 260 1.16 15.06 3.14
CA ALA A 260 1.14 15.59 1.78
C ALA A 260 -0.24 15.39 1.12
N ALA A 261 -0.93 14.28 1.40
CA ALA A 261 -2.31 14.04 0.92
C ALA A 261 -3.31 15.05 1.52
N TYR A 262 -3.16 15.41 2.79
CA TYR A 262 -3.98 16.46 3.41
C TYR A 262 -3.68 17.85 2.81
N GLU A 263 -2.41 18.20 2.60
CA GLU A 263 -2.01 19.46 1.96
C GLU A 263 -2.58 19.59 0.54
N LEU A 264 -2.62 18.48 -0.19
CA LEU A 264 -3.19 18.41 -1.53
C LEU A 264 -4.73 18.50 -1.53
N ASN A 265 -5.38 17.81 -0.59
CA ASN A 265 -6.84 17.83 -0.44
C ASN A 265 -7.26 17.83 1.04
N PRO A 266 -7.51 19.00 1.62
CA PRO A 266 -7.91 19.12 3.03
C PRO A 266 -9.26 18.46 3.37
N ARG A 267 -10.07 18.11 2.37
CA ARG A 267 -11.34 17.38 2.52
C ARG A 267 -11.21 15.89 2.20
N GLY A 268 -10.00 15.42 1.94
CA GLY A 268 -9.70 14.04 1.59
C GLY A 268 -9.76 13.08 2.80
N ALA A 269 -9.37 11.83 2.55
CA ALA A 269 -9.42 10.76 3.54
C ALA A 269 -8.35 10.87 4.65
N ASN A 270 -7.33 11.69 4.44
CA ASN A 270 -6.25 11.90 5.40
C ASN A 270 -6.48 13.20 6.17
N GLN A 271 -6.70 13.10 7.48
CA GLN A 271 -6.99 14.25 8.33
C GLN A 271 -5.99 14.31 9.49
N PRO A 272 -5.46 15.49 9.82
CA PRO A 272 -4.54 15.64 10.95
C PRO A 272 -5.28 15.40 12.27
N ILE A 273 -4.60 14.75 13.20
CA ILE A 273 -5.07 14.43 14.54
C ILE A 273 -4.09 15.02 15.52
N LYS A 274 -4.53 15.96 16.35
CA LYS A 274 -3.76 16.35 17.53
C LYS A 274 -3.91 15.27 18.58
N LYS A 275 -2.80 14.81 19.17
CA LYS A 275 -2.82 13.74 20.17
C LYS A 275 -3.74 14.07 21.34
N GLY A 276 -3.73 15.32 21.82
CA GLY A 276 -4.44 15.70 23.03
C GLY A 276 -3.72 15.20 24.28
N GLU A 277 -4.49 14.87 25.32
CA GLU A 277 -3.96 14.32 26.57
C GLU A 277 -3.47 12.89 26.36
N CYS A 278 -2.29 12.56 26.88
CA CYS A 278 -1.79 11.19 26.89
C CYS A 278 -2.36 10.45 28.12
N LEU A 279 -3.21 9.46 27.85
CA LEU A 279 -3.91 8.68 28.88
C LEU A 279 -3.11 7.44 29.30
N ASP A 280 -2.34 6.86 28.39
CA ASP A 280 -1.42 5.74 28.63
C ASP A 280 -0.19 5.87 27.74
N THR A 281 0.96 6.17 28.34
CA THR A 281 2.24 6.34 27.61
C THR A 281 2.83 5.02 27.13
N VAL A 282 2.50 3.90 27.77
CA VAL A 282 3.03 2.58 27.44
C VAL A 282 2.27 2.00 26.25
N ARG A 283 0.94 1.98 26.33
CA ARG A 283 0.07 1.46 25.27
C ARG A 283 -0.17 2.46 24.14
N GLY A 284 0.16 3.73 24.36
CA GLY A 284 -0.06 4.80 23.39
C GLY A 284 -1.55 5.08 23.25
N GLU A 285 -2.17 5.52 24.33
CA GLU A 285 -3.55 6.00 24.34
C GLU A 285 -3.55 7.52 24.49
N TRP A 286 -4.29 8.20 23.62
CA TRP A 286 -4.44 9.65 23.67
C TRP A 286 -5.90 10.04 23.43
N SER A 287 -6.39 11.03 24.19
CA SER A 287 -7.80 11.45 24.13
C SER A 287 -8.20 11.97 22.74
N GLY A 288 -7.36 12.78 22.10
CA GLY A 288 -7.64 13.31 20.77
C GLY A 288 -7.64 12.24 19.66
N VAL A 289 -6.89 11.14 19.86
CA VAL A 289 -6.94 9.98 18.95
C VAL A 289 -8.23 9.19 19.17
N ASN A 290 -8.62 8.93 20.42
CA ASN A 290 -9.88 8.26 20.75
C ASN A 290 -11.09 9.03 20.20
N ASP A 291 -11.13 10.35 20.36
CA ASP A 291 -12.22 11.20 19.85
C ASP A 291 -12.37 11.09 18.32
N ILE A 292 -11.24 11.16 17.59
CA ILE A 292 -11.27 11.07 16.13
C ILE A 292 -11.62 9.65 15.66
N VAL A 293 -11.09 8.61 16.31
CA VAL A 293 -11.44 7.22 16.01
C VAL A 293 -12.94 7.01 16.21
N TYR A 294 -13.50 7.44 17.34
CA TYR A 294 -14.93 7.34 17.61
C TYR A 294 -15.77 8.09 16.57
N GLN A 295 -15.40 9.31 16.22
CA GLN A 295 -16.13 10.09 15.21
C GLN A 295 -16.06 9.44 13.82
N LYS A 296 -14.88 8.97 13.41
CA LYS A 296 -14.63 8.44 12.07
C LYS A 296 -15.03 6.98 11.90
N SER A 297 -15.19 6.21 12.98
CA SER A 297 -15.64 4.82 12.92
C SER A 297 -17.17 4.67 12.91
N ASN A 298 -17.92 5.75 12.76
CA ASN A 298 -19.38 5.79 12.98
C ASN A 298 -19.77 5.45 14.43
N LYS A 299 -18.98 5.95 15.40
CA LYS A 299 -19.25 5.82 16.85
C LYS A 299 -19.21 4.38 17.39
N THR A 300 -18.45 3.51 16.74
CA THR A 300 -18.34 2.09 17.12
C THR A 300 -17.07 1.75 17.90
N ILE A 301 -16.01 2.55 17.79
CA ILE A 301 -14.72 2.30 18.42
C ILE A 301 -14.44 3.47 19.35
N GLU A 302 -14.41 3.20 20.65
CA GLU A 302 -14.26 4.24 21.67
C GLU A 302 -12.80 4.46 22.08
N ARG A 303 -11.99 3.41 22.02
CA ARG A 303 -10.62 3.41 22.52
C ARG A 303 -9.66 2.81 21.52
N PHE A 304 -8.44 3.33 21.52
CA PHE A 304 -7.36 2.92 20.65
C PHE A 304 -6.04 2.87 21.41
N HIS A 305 -5.33 1.75 21.30
CA HIS A 305 -3.95 1.64 21.75
C HIS A 305 -3.00 1.56 20.55
N GLY A 306 -2.09 2.51 20.48
CA GLY A 306 -1.13 2.62 19.39
C GLY A 306 -0.04 1.54 19.39
N TYR A 307 0.24 0.94 20.55
CA TYR A 307 1.40 0.08 20.81
C TYR A 307 1.06 -1.27 21.45
N SER A 308 -0.22 -1.61 21.62
CA SER A 308 -0.68 -2.92 22.11
C SER A 308 -1.63 -3.55 21.10
N ILE A 309 -1.44 -4.85 20.84
CA ILE A 309 -2.36 -5.73 20.12
C ILE A 309 -3.34 -6.41 21.08
N MET A 310 -2.98 -6.55 22.36
CA MET A 310 -3.78 -7.27 23.37
C MET A 310 -4.97 -6.47 23.90
N THR A 311 -4.94 -5.14 23.82
CA THR A 311 -5.99 -4.27 24.37
C THR A 311 -6.30 -3.15 23.39
N PHE A 312 -7.58 -2.97 23.04
CA PHE A 312 -8.07 -1.97 22.09
C PHE A 312 -7.19 -1.77 20.84
N PRO A 313 -6.85 -2.86 20.11
CA PRO A 313 -5.97 -2.76 18.94
C PRO A 313 -6.59 -1.89 17.84
N GLU A 314 -5.74 -1.39 16.95
CA GLU A 314 -6.22 -0.82 15.69
C GLU A 314 -7.00 -1.87 14.90
N THR A 315 -8.12 -1.47 14.30
CA THR A 315 -8.91 -2.38 13.47
C THR A 315 -8.22 -2.62 12.13
N SER A 316 -8.65 -3.65 11.40
CA SER A 316 -8.09 -3.96 10.08
C SER A 316 -9.17 -3.91 9.00
N CYS A 317 -8.89 -3.33 7.84
CA CYS A 317 -9.83 -3.32 6.71
C CYS A 317 -9.78 -4.63 5.91
N GLY A 318 -8.64 -4.94 5.28
CA GLY A 318 -8.47 -6.13 4.43
C GLY A 318 -7.25 -6.09 3.51
N CYS A 319 -6.61 -4.94 3.35
CA CYS A 319 -5.44 -4.75 2.48
C CYS A 319 -4.09 -4.91 3.20
N PHE A 320 -4.06 -5.42 4.43
CA PHE A 320 -2.83 -5.63 5.20
C PHE A 320 -1.85 -6.56 4.48
N GLU A 321 -0.55 -6.29 4.60
CA GLU A 321 0.50 -7.12 4.01
C GLU A 321 0.80 -8.36 4.87
N CYS A 322 0.69 -8.19 6.20
CA CYS A 322 0.91 -9.22 7.19
C CYS A 322 -0.21 -9.24 8.24
N ILE A 323 -0.38 -10.39 8.89
CA ILE A 323 -1.23 -10.57 10.06
C ILE A 323 -0.37 -11.01 11.23
N ILE A 324 -0.55 -10.36 12.38
CA ILE A 324 -0.05 -10.79 13.67
C ILE A 324 -1.17 -11.58 14.35
N ALA A 325 -0.85 -12.75 14.88
CA ALA A 325 -1.79 -13.57 15.64
C ALA A 325 -1.14 -14.10 16.92
N MET A 326 -1.85 -14.00 18.04
CA MET A 326 -1.41 -14.53 19.32
C MET A 326 -1.40 -16.07 19.31
N ILE A 327 -0.34 -16.64 19.87
CA ILE A 327 -0.24 -18.06 20.21
C ILE A 327 -0.15 -18.15 21.75
N PRO A 328 -1.28 -18.36 22.45
CA PRO A 328 -1.33 -18.37 23.91
C PRO A 328 -0.33 -19.35 24.54
N GLU A 329 -0.22 -20.56 23.99
CA GLU A 329 0.66 -21.63 24.48
C GLU A 329 2.13 -21.24 24.41
N ALA A 330 2.52 -20.38 23.46
CA ALA A 330 3.88 -19.90 23.28
C ALA A 330 4.16 -18.57 24.00
N ASN A 331 3.16 -17.99 24.67
CA ASN A 331 3.23 -16.66 25.29
C ASN A 331 3.73 -15.55 24.32
N GLY A 332 3.41 -15.70 23.02
CA GLY A 332 3.98 -14.88 21.96
C GLY A 332 3.04 -14.72 20.76
N PHE A 333 3.57 -14.14 19.69
CA PHE A 333 2.85 -13.87 18.46
C PHE A 333 3.54 -14.55 17.28
N MET A 334 2.75 -15.06 16.35
CA MET A 334 3.20 -15.37 15.00
C MET A 334 2.90 -14.21 14.05
N VAL A 335 3.68 -14.11 12.98
CA VAL A 335 3.44 -13.18 11.87
C VAL A 335 3.32 -13.98 10.59
N VAL A 336 2.33 -13.69 9.74
CA VAL A 336 2.19 -14.33 8.43
C VAL A 336 1.89 -13.29 7.35
N ASN A 337 2.63 -13.31 6.24
CA ASN A 337 2.42 -12.45 5.08
C ASN A 337 1.41 -13.05 4.08
N ARG A 338 0.83 -12.19 3.25
CA ARG A 338 -0.22 -12.52 2.27
C ARG A 338 0.18 -13.58 1.25
N GLU A 339 1.46 -13.60 0.86
CA GLU A 339 1.98 -14.49 -0.17
C GLU A 339 2.15 -15.93 0.33
N TYR A 340 2.33 -16.11 1.64
CA TYR A 340 2.43 -17.41 2.29
C TYR A 340 1.08 -18.14 2.30
N SER A 341 1.02 -19.30 1.65
CA SER A 341 -0.21 -20.11 1.54
C SER A 341 -0.22 -21.37 2.41
N GLY A 342 0.79 -21.58 3.25
CA GLY A 342 0.86 -22.74 4.14
C GLY A 342 -0.02 -22.59 5.37
N MET A 343 -0.05 -23.65 6.17
CA MET A 343 -0.64 -23.63 7.51
C MET A 343 0.32 -22.93 8.48
N THR A 344 -0.23 -22.31 9.51
CA THR A 344 0.56 -21.63 10.54
C THR A 344 0.31 -22.27 11.90
N PRO A 345 1.17 -22.01 12.92
CA PRO A 345 0.99 -22.58 14.24
C PRO A 345 -0.35 -22.25 14.91
N CYS A 346 -1.07 -21.20 14.50
CA CYS A 346 -2.42 -20.91 15.01
C CYS A 346 -3.53 -21.78 14.37
N GLY A 347 -3.18 -22.77 13.54
CA GLY A 347 -4.14 -23.66 12.88
C GLY A 347 -4.94 -23.00 11.74
N MET A 348 -4.52 -21.82 11.27
CA MET A 348 -5.17 -21.10 10.18
C MET A 348 -4.17 -20.63 9.13
N ALA A 349 -4.55 -20.68 7.86
CA ALA A 349 -3.82 -20.01 6.78
C ALA A 349 -4.12 -18.50 6.77
N PHE A 350 -3.28 -17.72 6.08
CA PHE A 350 -3.47 -16.26 5.94
C PHE A 350 -4.89 -15.87 5.51
N SER A 351 -5.47 -16.57 4.52
CA SER A 351 -6.81 -16.25 4.01
C SER A 351 -7.92 -16.39 5.06
N THR A 352 -7.80 -17.37 5.95
CA THR A 352 -8.76 -17.59 7.04
C THR A 352 -8.61 -16.50 8.09
N LEU A 353 -7.37 -16.22 8.52
CA LEU A 353 -7.07 -15.12 9.45
C LEU A 353 -7.56 -13.77 8.90
N ALA A 354 -7.35 -13.51 7.61
CA ALA A 354 -7.78 -12.28 6.97
C ALA A 354 -9.31 -12.09 7.04
N GLY A 355 -10.08 -13.17 6.88
CA GLY A 355 -11.53 -13.17 7.03
C GLY A 355 -11.98 -12.95 8.48
N THR A 356 -11.16 -13.32 9.47
CA THR A 356 -11.46 -13.11 10.89
C THR A 356 -11.21 -11.68 11.35
N ILE A 357 -10.14 -11.04 10.87
CA ILE A 357 -9.69 -9.74 11.41
C ILE A 357 -10.13 -8.54 10.57
N GLY A 358 -10.49 -8.78 9.30
CA GLY A 358 -10.93 -7.74 8.38
C GLY A 358 -12.29 -7.13 8.74
N GLY A 359 -12.67 -6.07 8.03
CA GLY A 359 -13.98 -5.45 8.15
C GLY A 359 -14.13 -4.36 9.21
N GLY A 360 -13.05 -3.99 9.92
CA GLY A 360 -13.06 -2.82 10.81
C GLY A 360 -13.51 -3.10 12.25
N ASN A 361 -13.31 -4.33 12.74
CA ASN A 361 -13.57 -4.71 14.13
C ASN A 361 -12.28 -4.73 14.96
N GLN A 362 -12.38 -4.44 16.26
CA GLN A 362 -11.27 -4.65 17.20
C GLN A 362 -11.19 -6.13 17.57
N THR A 363 -10.03 -6.75 17.31
CA THR A 363 -9.81 -8.17 17.54
C THR A 363 -8.58 -8.37 18.43
N PRO A 364 -8.70 -8.24 19.78
CA PRO A 364 -7.58 -8.43 20.69
C PRO A 364 -6.80 -9.72 20.42
N GLY A 365 -5.47 -9.61 20.32
CA GLY A 365 -4.58 -10.71 19.96
C GLY A 365 -4.39 -10.91 18.44
N PHE A 366 -5.11 -10.18 17.60
CA PHE A 366 -4.96 -10.22 16.15
C PHE A 366 -4.89 -8.81 15.54
N MET A 367 -4.03 -8.60 14.54
CA MET A 367 -3.88 -7.28 13.92
C MET A 367 -3.25 -7.39 12.53
N GLY A 368 -3.85 -6.74 11.54
CA GLY A 368 -3.27 -6.55 10.21
C GLY A 368 -2.27 -5.40 10.21
N VAL A 369 -1.12 -5.59 9.59
CA VAL A 369 -0.02 -4.61 9.55
C VAL A 369 0.70 -4.61 8.21
N GLY A 370 1.42 -3.52 7.92
CA GLY A 370 2.39 -3.48 6.82
C GLY A 370 3.71 -4.12 7.21
N LYS A 371 4.46 -4.67 6.24
CA LYS A 371 5.73 -5.39 6.47
C LYS A 371 6.74 -4.53 7.24
N LEU A 372 6.86 -3.24 6.91
CA LEU A 372 7.81 -2.34 7.56
C LEU A 372 7.49 -2.01 9.02
N TYR A 373 6.25 -2.23 9.49
CA TYR A 373 5.93 -2.04 10.91
C TYR A 373 6.62 -3.07 11.79
N LEU A 374 6.91 -4.27 11.26
CA LEU A 374 7.58 -5.36 11.99
C LEU A 374 8.98 -4.97 12.46
N VAL A 375 9.62 -4.01 11.79
CA VAL A 375 10.94 -3.48 12.14
C VAL A 375 10.89 -2.09 12.78
N SER A 376 9.70 -1.65 13.21
CA SER A 376 9.54 -0.41 13.98
C SER A 376 10.05 -0.57 15.41
N LYS A 377 10.49 0.53 16.03
CA LYS A 377 10.76 0.58 17.48
C LYS A 377 9.47 0.59 18.32
N LYS A 378 8.34 0.97 17.71
CA LYS A 378 7.00 0.96 18.31
C LYS A 378 6.21 -0.30 17.99
N PHE A 379 6.83 -1.27 17.31
CA PHE A 379 6.19 -2.55 16.98
C PHE A 379 5.70 -3.24 18.25
N ILE A 380 4.39 -3.24 18.49
CA ILE A 380 3.71 -3.82 19.67
C ILE A 380 4.51 -3.66 20.97
N SER A 381 5.11 -2.48 21.17
CA SER A 381 6.13 -2.27 22.21
C SER A 381 5.56 -2.42 23.62
N ALA A 382 4.25 -2.17 23.80
CA ALA A 382 3.57 -2.40 25.08
C ALA A 382 3.45 -3.89 25.44
N ASP A 383 3.48 -4.77 24.44
CA ASP A 383 3.29 -6.21 24.63
C ASP A 383 4.63 -6.98 24.60
N GLY A 384 5.75 -6.29 24.44
CA GLY A 384 7.10 -6.86 24.47
C GLY A 384 7.83 -6.89 23.13
N GLY A 385 7.26 -6.26 22.10
CA GLY A 385 7.95 -6.00 20.85
C GLY A 385 8.43 -7.24 20.10
N LEU A 386 9.58 -7.12 19.45
CA LEU A 386 10.11 -8.16 18.56
C LEU A 386 10.43 -9.47 19.30
N LYS A 387 10.78 -9.40 20.60
CA LYS A 387 11.06 -10.58 21.44
C LYS A 387 9.85 -11.50 21.65
N ARG A 388 8.64 -11.01 21.34
CA ARG A 388 7.41 -11.81 21.37
C ARG A 388 7.15 -12.58 20.08
N ILE A 389 7.87 -12.30 19.01
CA ILE A 389 7.66 -13.03 17.76
C ILE A 389 8.27 -14.42 17.90
N VAL A 390 7.44 -15.45 17.71
CA VAL A 390 7.85 -16.85 17.86
C VAL A 390 7.87 -17.61 16.55
N TRP A 391 7.14 -17.11 15.53
CA TRP A 391 7.07 -17.72 14.22
C TRP A 391 6.87 -16.68 13.12
N MET A 392 7.60 -16.82 12.02
CA MET A 392 7.53 -15.94 10.84
C MET A 392 7.95 -16.71 9.59
N PRO A 393 7.27 -16.61 8.43
CA PRO A 393 7.70 -17.27 7.21
C PRO A 393 9.14 -16.91 6.83
N LYS A 394 9.90 -17.87 6.33
CA LYS A 394 11.30 -17.67 5.96
C LYS A 394 11.45 -16.55 4.92
N GLU A 395 10.58 -16.52 3.93
CA GLU A 395 10.55 -15.47 2.90
C GLU A 395 10.39 -14.06 3.49
N LEU A 396 9.62 -13.92 4.58
CA LEU A 396 9.41 -12.64 5.25
C LEU A 396 10.64 -12.21 6.06
N LYS A 397 11.33 -13.17 6.71
CA LYS A 397 12.62 -12.91 7.36
C LYS A 397 13.66 -12.44 6.35
N GLU A 398 13.74 -13.10 5.20
CA GLU A 398 14.66 -12.76 4.11
C GLU A 398 14.35 -11.38 3.51
N LEU A 399 13.07 -11.08 3.30
CA LEU A 399 12.60 -9.79 2.77
C LEU A 399 12.94 -8.62 3.70
N LEU A 400 12.74 -8.77 5.01
CA LEU A 400 13.10 -7.73 5.98
C LEU A 400 14.61 -7.64 6.20
N GLY A 401 15.33 -8.76 5.97
CA GLY A 401 16.78 -8.83 5.84
C GLY A 401 17.53 -8.07 6.93
N ASP A 402 18.35 -7.11 6.49
CA ASP A 402 19.22 -6.34 7.39
C ASP A 402 18.45 -5.37 8.30
N LYS A 403 17.24 -4.94 7.91
CA LYS A 403 16.39 -4.12 8.80
C LYS A 403 15.97 -4.91 10.03
N LEU A 404 15.60 -6.19 9.85
CA LEU A 404 15.22 -7.07 10.95
C LEU A 404 16.42 -7.40 11.85
N LYS A 405 17.57 -7.74 11.26
CA LYS A 405 18.81 -8.00 12.02
C LYS A 405 19.20 -6.81 12.89
N LYS A 406 19.20 -5.59 12.32
CA LYS A 406 19.47 -4.36 13.06
C LYS A 406 18.52 -4.16 14.23
N ARG A 407 17.22 -4.48 14.05
CA ARG A 407 16.25 -4.41 15.16
C ARG A 407 16.51 -5.46 16.23
N CYS A 408 16.89 -6.68 15.86
CA CYS A 408 17.33 -7.70 16.82
C CYS A 408 18.54 -7.23 17.67
N GLU A 409 19.53 -6.58 17.03
CA GLU A 409 20.67 -5.96 17.72
C GLU A 409 20.25 -4.87 18.70
N GLU A 410 19.38 -3.96 18.27
CA GLU A 410 18.84 -2.87 19.11
C GLU A 410 17.98 -3.39 20.27
N GLU A 411 17.35 -4.56 20.13
CA GLU A 411 16.63 -5.26 21.21
C GLU A 411 17.58 -6.01 22.18
N GLY A 412 18.88 -6.07 21.87
CA GLY A 412 19.89 -6.73 22.68
C GLY A 412 19.96 -8.25 22.51
N ASP A 413 19.42 -8.81 21.42
CA ASP A 413 19.52 -10.23 21.08
C ASP A 413 19.80 -10.40 19.58
N THR A 414 21.09 -10.35 19.20
CA THR A 414 21.54 -10.43 17.80
C THR A 414 21.15 -11.74 17.11
N ASP A 415 20.92 -12.80 17.88
CA ASP A 415 20.55 -14.13 17.38
C ASP A 415 19.03 -14.37 17.39
N LEU A 416 18.23 -13.38 17.82
CA LEU A 416 16.77 -13.50 17.92
C LEU A 416 16.14 -14.00 16.61
N ILE A 417 16.61 -13.52 15.46
CA ILE A 417 16.08 -13.93 14.14
C ILE A 417 16.17 -15.44 13.89
N ASN A 418 17.21 -16.10 14.41
CA ASN A 418 17.42 -17.54 14.26
C ASN A 418 16.64 -18.36 15.30
N LYS A 419 16.22 -17.73 16.40
CA LYS A 419 15.38 -18.34 17.44
C LYS A 419 13.89 -18.31 17.06
N ILE A 420 13.48 -17.39 16.19
CA ILE A 420 12.12 -17.34 15.63
C ILE A 420 11.94 -18.54 14.71
N ALA A 421 10.91 -19.36 14.91
CA ALA A 421 10.61 -20.49 14.02
C ALA A 421 10.10 -20.01 12.64
N ASP A 422 10.11 -20.88 11.66
CA ASP A 422 9.49 -20.69 10.35
C ASP A 422 8.95 -22.02 9.82
N GLU A 423 8.36 -22.01 8.63
CA GLU A 423 7.75 -23.19 8.01
C GLU A 423 8.75 -24.32 7.71
N THR A 424 10.05 -24.05 7.69
CA THR A 424 11.09 -25.09 7.50
C THR A 424 11.41 -25.83 8.79
N ILE A 425 10.95 -25.30 9.93
CA ILE A 425 11.09 -25.88 11.27
C ILE A 425 9.78 -26.57 11.69
N THR A 426 8.66 -25.84 11.64
CA THR A 426 7.34 -26.33 12.06
C THR A 426 6.22 -25.45 11.54
N SER A 427 5.02 -26.02 11.43
CA SER A 427 3.77 -25.33 11.08
C SER A 427 2.66 -25.57 12.09
N ASP A 428 2.97 -26.12 13.27
CA ASP A 428 2.00 -26.47 14.31
C ASP A 428 2.48 -26.03 15.71
N THR A 429 1.56 -25.93 16.65
CA THR A 429 1.86 -25.45 18.01
C THR A 429 2.83 -26.35 18.76
N VAL A 430 2.76 -27.68 18.59
CA VAL A 430 3.59 -28.63 19.36
C VAL A 430 5.04 -28.48 18.94
N GLY A 431 5.33 -28.55 17.63
CA GLY A 431 6.67 -28.35 17.10
C GLY A 431 7.22 -26.95 17.39
N LEU A 432 6.34 -25.94 17.42
CA LEU A 432 6.72 -24.58 17.83
C LEU A 432 7.25 -24.55 19.27
N LEU A 433 6.52 -25.12 20.22
CA LEU A 433 6.93 -25.12 21.63
C LEU A 433 8.25 -25.87 21.86
N GLU A 434 8.43 -27.03 21.21
CA GLU A 434 9.67 -27.80 21.26
C GLU A 434 10.86 -26.99 20.72
N HIS A 435 10.67 -26.29 19.59
CA HIS A 435 11.70 -25.42 19.03
C HIS A 435 12.07 -24.28 19.98
N LEU A 436 11.08 -23.55 20.52
CA LEU A 436 11.31 -22.41 21.41
C LEU A 436 12.11 -22.82 22.66
N GLN A 437 11.82 -23.99 23.24
CA GLN A 437 12.58 -24.55 24.36
C GLN A 437 14.03 -24.88 23.96
N LYS A 438 14.21 -25.55 22.82
CA LYS A 438 15.54 -25.96 22.31
C LYS A 438 16.47 -24.77 22.08
N VAL A 439 15.93 -23.66 21.55
CA VAL A 439 16.72 -22.44 21.26
C VAL A 439 16.72 -21.43 22.41
N ASN A 440 16.10 -21.77 23.55
CA ASN A 440 15.93 -20.90 24.70
C ASN A 440 15.40 -19.51 24.29
N HIS A 441 14.27 -19.49 23.57
CA HIS A 441 13.68 -18.26 23.05
C HIS A 441 13.33 -17.29 24.21
N PRO A 442 13.61 -15.98 24.10
CA PRO A 442 13.40 -15.03 25.20
C PRO A 442 11.96 -15.00 25.73
N VAL A 443 10.97 -15.27 24.86
CA VAL A 443 9.54 -15.35 25.21
C VAL A 443 9.24 -16.25 26.42
N LEU A 444 10.03 -17.32 26.62
CA LEU A 444 9.84 -18.28 27.71
C LEU A 444 10.08 -17.68 29.10
N SER A 445 10.85 -16.58 29.15
CA SER A 445 11.19 -15.86 30.38
C SER A 445 10.38 -14.58 30.58
N MET A 446 9.56 -14.20 29.60
CA MET A 446 8.77 -12.98 29.65
C MET A 446 7.49 -13.18 30.48
N PRO A 447 6.95 -12.11 31.11
CA PRO A 447 5.66 -12.18 31.78
C PRO A 447 4.56 -12.73 30.85
N PRO A 448 3.52 -13.40 31.38
CA PRO A 448 2.36 -13.77 30.59
C PRO A 448 1.73 -12.56 29.89
N LEU A 449 1.28 -12.74 28.64
CA LEU A 449 0.48 -11.74 27.91
C LEU A 449 -0.96 -11.63 28.43
N MET A 450 -1.43 -12.64 29.17
CA MET A 450 -2.75 -12.74 29.80
C MET A 450 -2.64 -13.25 31.23
#